data_AF-A0AAW9TJM6-F1
#
_entry.id   AF-A0AAW9TJM6-F1
#
_cell.length_a   1.000
_cell.length_b   1.000
_cell.length_c   1.000
_cell.angle_alpha   90.00
_cell.angle_beta   90.00
_cell.angle_gamma   90.00
#
_symmetry.space_group_name_H-M   'P 1'
#
loop_
_entity.id
_entity.type
_entity.pdbx_description
1 polymer ?
#
loop_
_entity_poly.entity_id
_entity_poly.type
_entity_poly.pdbx_seq_one_letter_code
_entity_poly.pdbx_strand_id
1 'polypeptide(L)'
;MKMRGVEQFGDYGIMLGFAMTTRPGHQTQVRRRAKALIKDAFKKHGIHFASPTAQVAGNEAQSSMAAAATTRGTIAKKNAALAAQEGGEAAAE
;
A
#
# COMPACT_ATOMS: atom_id res chain seq x y z
N MET A 1 -12.28 4.55 23.05
CA MET A 1 -10.84 4.60 22.71
C MET A 1 -10.58 5.94 22.04
N LYS A 2 -9.57 6.69 22.46
CA LYS A 2 -9.19 7.97 21.86
C LYS A 2 -7.86 7.78 21.11
N MET A 3 -7.84 8.22 19.85
CA MET A 3 -6.62 8.25 19.04
C MET A 3 -5.70 9.36 19.58
N ARG A 4 -4.44 9.01 19.85
CA ARG A 4 -3.41 9.96 20.31
C ARG A 4 -2.69 10.58 19.12
N GLY A 5 -2.49 9.83 18.04
CA GLY A 5 -1.81 10.27 16.84
C GLY A 5 -0.68 9.32 16.45
N VAL A 6 0.24 9.85 15.66
CA VAL A 6 1.51 9.21 15.36
C VAL A 6 2.46 9.44 16.53
N GLU A 7 2.88 8.36 17.19
CA GLU A 7 3.84 8.41 18.29
C GLU A 7 5.28 8.39 17.78
N GLN A 8 5.55 7.62 16.71
CA GLN A 8 6.88 7.50 16.13
C GLN A 8 6.80 7.19 14.63
N PHE A 9 7.70 7.81 13.88
CA PHE A 9 8.05 7.40 12.52
C PHE A 9 9.27 6.48 12.61
N GLY A 10 9.11 5.21 12.24
CA GLY A 10 10.19 4.24 12.17
C GLY A 10 10.56 3.92 10.72
N ASP A 11 11.69 3.23 10.54
CA ASP A 11 12.29 3.00 9.21
C ASP A 11 11.38 2.19 8.26
N TYR A 12 10.52 1.34 8.79
CA TYR A 12 9.63 0.47 8.03
C TYR A 12 8.14 0.82 8.19
N GLY A 13 7.79 1.73 9.11
CA GLY A 13 6.39 2.04 9.37
C GLY A 13 6.18 3.07 10.48
N ILE A 14 4.91 3.39 10.70
CA ILE A 14 4.49 4.42 11.65
C ILE A 14 3.80 3.77 12.84
N MET A 15 4.17 4.18 14.06
CA MET A 15 3.50 3.76 15.28
C MET A 15 2.37 4.71 15.62
N LEU A 16 1.15 4.18 15.70
CA LEU A 16 -0.05 4.93 16.09
C LEU A 16 -0.43 4.62 17.54
N GLY A 17 -0.58 5.68 18.34
CA GLY A 17 -0.96 5.63 19.74
C GLY A 17 -2.46 5.65 19.96
N PHE A 18 -2.96 4.79 20.85
CA PHE A 18 -4.35 4.80 21.29
C PHE A 18 -4.44 4.72 22.81
N ALA A 19 -5.22 5.63 23.40
CA ALA A 19 -5.50 5.64 24.82
C ALA A 19 -6.94 5.21 25.09
N MET A 20 -7.16 4.46 26.17
CA MET A 20 -8.51 4.13 26.63
C MET A 20 -8.53 3.99 28.15
N THR A 21 -9.62 4.44 28.75
CA THR A 21 -9.90 4.20 30.16
C THR A 21 -10.77 2.95 30.25
N THR A 22 -10.42 2.03 31.14
CA THR A 22 -11.17 0.79 31.37
C THR A 22 -11.41 0.62 32.87
N ARG A 23 -12.41 -0.18 33.22
CA ARG A 23 -12.67 -0.52 34.61
C ARG A 23 -11.48 -1.30 35.20
N PRO A 24 -11.11 -1.07 36.47
CA PRO A 24 -10.09 -1.86 37.14
C PRO A 24 -10.34 -3.37 37.01
N GLY A 25 -9.29 -4.16 36.74
CA GLY A 25 -9.38 -5.62 36.56
C GLY A 25 -9.73 -6.08 35.14
N HIS A 26 -10.20 -5.20 34.26
CA HIS A 26 -10.61 -5.57 32.89
C HIS A 26 -9.63 -5.12 31.79
N GLN A 27 -8.51 -4.50 32.15
CA GLN A 27 -7.57 -3.88 31.19
C GLN A 27 -7.12 -4.87 30.12
N THR A 28 -6.71 -6.09 30.52
CA THR A 28 -6.17 -7.09 29.59
C THR A 28 -7.24 -7.62 28.64
N GLN A 29 -8.46 -7.88 29.13
CA GLN A 29 -9.53 -8.43 28.29
C GLN A 29 -10.00 -7.40 27.26
N VAL A 30 -10.16 -6.14 27.67
CA VAL A 30 -10.52 -5.05 26.75
C VAL A 30 -9.41 -4.79 25.74
N ARG A 31 -8.14 -4.76 26.17
CA ARG A 31 -6.98 -4.60 25.26
C ARG A 31 -6.92 -5.70 24.21
N ARG A 32 -7.15 -6.97 24.60
CA ARG A 32 -7.15 -8.10 23.67
C ARG A 32 -8.26 -7.98 22.62
N ARG A 33 -9.48 -7.64 23.05
CA ARG A 33 -10.62 -7.43 22.15
C ARG A 33 -10.36 -6.25 21.20
N ALA A 34 -9.83 -5.14 21.70
CA ALA A 34 -9.49 -3.99 20.88
C ALA A 34 -8.46 -4.35 19.78
N LYS A 35 -7.38 -5.08 20.13
CA LYS A 35 -6.37 -5.53 19.15
C LYS A 35 -6.98 -6.43 18.06
N ALA A 36 -7.90 -7.32 18.42
CA ALA A 36 -8.58 -8.17 17.45
C ALA A 36 -9.45 -7.34 16.48
N LEU A 37 -10.25 -6.41 17.02
CA LEU A 37 -11.10 -5.53 16.20
C LEU A 37 -10.27 -4.62 15.27
N ILE A 38 -9.14 -4.10 15.76
CA ILE A 38 -8.23 -3.29 14.94
C ILE A 38 -7.65 -4.15 13.81
N LYS A 39 -7.24 -5.39 14.08
CA LYS A 39 -6.75 -6.31 13.05
C LYS A 39 -7.80 -6.55 11.97
N ASP A 40 -9.06 -6.77 12.36
CA ASP A 40 -10.13 -7.02 11.39
C ASP A 40 -10.51 -5.77 10.60
N ALA A 41 -10.54 -4.59 11.25
CA ALA A 41 -10.75 -3.32 10.58
C ALA A 41 -9.62 -3.04 9.57
N PHE A 42 -8.37 -3.28 9.93
CA PHE A 42 -7.23 -3.05 9.05
C PHE A 42 -7.30 -3.94 7.80
N LYS A 43 -7.67 -5.22 7.98
CA LYS A 43 -7.93 -6.13 6.85
C LYS A 43 -9.03 -5.61 5.92
N LYS A 44 -10.15 -5.13 6.47
CA LYS A 44 -11.28 -4.61 5.69
C LYS A 44 -10.92 -3.35 4.90
N HIS A 45 -10.06 -2.50 5.46
CA HIS A 45 -9.64 -1.25 4.84
C HIS A 45 -8.33 -1.37 4.03
N GLY A 46 -7.80 -2.58 3.83
CA GLY A 46 -6.58 -2.81 3.05
C GLY A 46 -5.30 -2.26 3.68
N ILE A 47 -5.29 -2.05 5.00
CA ILE A 47 -4.12 -1.56 5.72
C ILE A 47 -3.26 -2.77 6.13
N HIS A 48 -2.02 -2.82 5.63
CA HIS A 48 -1.06 -3.86 5.97
C HIS A 48 -0.15 -3.45 7.12
N PHE A 49 0.18 -4.41 7.99
CA PHE A 49 1.18 -4.18 9.03
C PHE A 49 2.57 -4.11 8.40
N ALA A 50 3.35 -3.18 8.91
CA ALA A 50 4.69 -2.91 8.41
C ALA A 50 5.60 -4.14 8.57
N SER A 51 6.17 -4.60 7.47
CA SER A 51 7.20 -5.64 7.42
C SER A 51 8.56 -5.01 7.10
N PRO A 52 9.66 -5.46 7.71
CA PRO A 52 10.98 -4.91 7.40
C PRO A 52 11.33 -5.20 5.94
N THR A 53 11.39 -4.17 5.11
CA THR A 53 11.85 -4.26 3.72
C THR A 53 13.28 -3.75 3.62
N ALA A 54 14.21 -4.64 3.30
CA ALA A 54 15.58 -4.27 2.97
C ALA A 54 15.76 -4.24 1.45
N GLN A 55 16.30 -3.15 0.91
CA GLN A 55 16.76 -3.12 -0.47
C GLN A 55 18.12 -3.84 -0.51
N VAL A 56 18.13 -5.06 -1.05
CA VAL A 56 19.37 -5.76 -1.33
C VAL A 56 19.89 -5.22 -2.66
N ALA A 57 21.07 -4.62 -2.67
CA ALA A 57 21.75 -4.20 -3.89
C ALA A 57 22.10 -5.43 -4.74
N GLY A 58 21.16 -5.88 -5.57
CA GLY A 58 21.43 -6.81 -6.66
C GLY A 58 22.09 -6.05 -7.81
N ASN A 59 23.22 -6.57 -8.29
CA ASN A 59 24.00 -6.07 -9.43
C ASN A 59 23.11 -5.37 -10.49
N GLU A 60 23.22 -4.06 -10.62
CA GLU A 60 22.34 -3.13 -11.38
C GLU A 60 22.19 -3.45 -12.89
N ALA A 61 22.97 -4.39 -13.40
CA ALA A 61 22.98 -4.75 -14.82
C ALA A 61 21.75 -5.57 -15.28
N GLN A 62 21.08 -6.34 -14.41
CA GLN A 62 19.94 -7.18 -14.84
C GLN A 62 18.55 -6.63 -14.49
N SER A 63 18.41 -5.88 -13.39
CA SER A 63 17.11 -5.35 -12.94
C SER A 63 16.63 -4.15 -13.77
N SER A 64 17.55 -3.34 -14.29
CA SER A 64 17.25 -2.20 -15.16
C SER A 64 16.67 -2.64 -16.52
N MET A 65 17.14 -3.77 -17.06
CA MET A 65 16.65 -4.35 -18.33
C MET A 65 15.20 -4.86 -18.22
N ALA A 66 14.82 -5.51 -17.11
CA ALA A 66 13.48 -6.06 -16.94
C ALA A 66 12.41 -4.98 -16.68
N ALA A 67 12.76 -3.94 -15.92
CA ALA A 67 11.86 -2.80 -15.68
C ALA A 67 11.68 -1.92 -16.93
N ALA A 68 12.74 -1.71 -17.71
CA ALA A 68 12.70 -0.94 -18.96
C ALA A 68 11.96 -1.69 -20.09
N ALA A 69 12.11 -3.01 -20.19
CA ALA A 69 11.39 -3.81 -21.20
C ALA A 69 9.87 -3.82 -20.94
N THR A 70 9.45 -3.88 -19.68
CA THR A 70 8.04 -3.90 -19.30
C THR A 70 7.36 -2.54 -19.53
N THR A 71 8.05 -1.43 -19.25
CA THR A 71 7.52 -0.08 -19.48
C THR A 71 7.52 0.30 -20.97
N ARG A 72 8.52 -0.08 -21.76
CA ARG A 72 8.50 0.15 -23.22
C ARG A 72 7.38 -0.65 -23.91
N GLY A 73 7.15 -1.89 -23.49
CA GLY A 73 6.11 -2.75 -24.07
C GLY A 73 4.68 -2.27 -23.81
N THR A 74 4.42 -1.62 -22.67
CA THR A 74 3.09 -1.08 -22.35
C THR A 74 2.82 0.27 -23.02
N ILE A 75 3.83 1.12 -23.15
CA ILE A 75 3.71 2.42 -23.84
C ILE A 75 3.50 2.21 -25.35
N ALA A 76 4.24 1.29 -25.98
CA ALA A 76 4.07 0.99 -27.41
C ALA A 76 2.67 0.44 -27.73
N LYS A 77 2.11 -0.43 -26.88
CA LYS A 77 0.74 -0.95 -27.04
C LYS A 77 -0.32 0.13 -26.85
N LYS A 78 -0.11 1.05 -25.90
CA LYS A 78 -1.03 2.16 -25.66
C LYS A 78 -1.03 3.16 -26.83
N ASN A 79 0.14 3.47 -27.39
CA ASN A 79 0.25 4.38 -28.53
C ASN A 79 -0.32 3.76 -29.82
N ALA A 80 -0.14 2.45 -30.04
CA ALA A 80 -0.76 1.75 -31.16
C ALA A 80 -2.29 1.67 -31.05
N ALA A 81 -2.83 1.53 -29.83
CA ALA A 81 -4.27 1.53 -29.59
C ALA A 81 -4.90 2.92 -29.79
N LEU A 82 -4.18 4.00 -29.46
CA LEU A 82 -4.62 5.38 -29.68
C LEU A 82 -4.63 5.75 -31.17
N ALA A 83 -3.61 5.34 -31.93
CA ALA A 83 -3.55 5.57 -33.38
C ALA A 83 -4.67 4.83 -34.17
N ALA A 84 -5.18 3.72 -33.64
CA ALA A 84 -6.31 3.00 -34.23
C ALA A 84 -7.68 3.64 -33.92
N GLN A 85 -7.78 4.49 -32.88
CA GLN A 85 -9.00 5.22 -32.56
C GLN A 85 -9.14 6.51 -33.37
N GLU A 86 -8.04 7.19 -33.71
CA GLU A 86 -8.08 8.44 -34.49
C GLU A 86 -8.36 8.22 -36.00
N GLY A 87 -8.18 7.00 -36.53
CA GLY A 87 -8.47 6.67 -37.93
C GLY A 87 -9.93 6.33 -38.24
N GLY A 88 -10.82 6.28 -37.23
CA GLY A 88 -12.21 5.88 -37.39
C GLY A 88 -13.22 7.02 -37.55
N GLU A 89 -12.82 8.27 -37.31
CA GLU A 89 -13.74 9.42 -37.27
C GLU A 89 -13.65 10.33 -38.51
N ALA A 90 -12.75 10.05 -39.45
CA ALA A 90 -12.55 10.86 -40.68
C ALA A 90 -13.09 10.23 -41.98
N ALA A 91 -13.95 9.20 -41.90
CA ALA A 91 -14.51 8.51 -43.08
C ALA A 91 -16.04 8.38 -43.08
N ALA A 92 -16.73 9.29 -42.37
CA ALA A 92 -18.19 9.40 -42.39
C ALA A 92 -18.63 10.87 -42.39
N GLU A 93 -18.30 11.61 -43.45
CA GLU A 93 -19.13 12.69 -44.01
C GLU A 93 -18.86 12.83 -45.51
#